data_AF-A0A0K1RCB6-F1
#
_entry.id   AF-A0A0K1RCB6-F1
#
_cell.length_a   1.000
_cell.length_b   1.000
_cell.length_c   1.000
_cell.angle_alpha   90.00
_cell.angle_beta   90.00
_cell.angle_gamma   90.00
#
_symmetry.space_group_name_H-M   'P 1'
#
loop_
_entity.id
_entity.type
_entity.pdbx_description
1 polymer ?
#
loop_
_entity_poly.entity_id
_entity_poly.type
_entity_poly.pdbx_seq_one_letter_code
_entity_poly.pdbx_strand_id
1 'polypeptide(L)'
;MNRDTVEPISELPRGEFAFPGPLRDGLVNAILNGTKTATASLLAEYPNDYQPHEEVEALEAVLDSHDNVVCVIRTADVQVCRLADVSDEHAIAEGEGYTDAGEWRAGHERYWRSPEFVEYIGALDIDDDTEVVCQRFTVDERYPISPIEPWDSLV
;
A
#
# COMPACT_ATOMS: atom_id res chain seq x y z
N MET A 1 27.59 -7.85 -5.52
CA MET A 1 26.74 -6.68 -5.83
C MET A 1 26.90 -5.71 -4.68
N ASN A 2 27.32 -4.47 -4.93
CA ASN A 2 27.54 -3.48 -3.88
C ASN A 2 26.16 -3.00 -3.41
N ARG A 3 25.71 -3.40 -2.21
CA ARG A 3 24.40 -3.03 -1.65
C ARG A 3 24.30 -1.54 -1.24
N ASP A 4 25.33 -0.75 -1.56
CA ASP A 4 25.52 0.63 -1.13
C ASP A 4 25.23 1.67 -2.23
N THR A 5 24.97 1.25 -3.48
CA THR A 5 24.55 2.19 -4.53
C THR A 5 23.06 2.48 -4.39
N VAL A 6 22.75 3.73 -4.05
CA VAL A 6 21.39 4.28 -4.08
C VAL A 6 20.92 4.33 -5.53
N GLU A 7 19.84 3.63 -5.84
CA GLU A 7 19.20 3.68 -7.16
C GLU A 7 18.53 5.04 -7.36
N PRO A 8 18.55 5.63 -8.57
CA PRO A 8 17.83 6.87 -8.83
C PRO A 8 16.34 6.72 -8.53
N ILE A 9 15.76 7.65 -7.74
CA ILE A 9 14.33 7.61 -7.39
C ILE A 9 13.42 7.50 -8.61
N SER A 10 13.81 8.15 -9.72
CA SER A 10 13.06 8.13 -10.99
C SER A 10 13.01 6.76 -11.68
N GLU A 11 13.84 5.80 -11.25
CA GLU A 11 13.89 4.44 -11.77
C GLU A 11 13.14 3.43 -10.87
N LEU A 12 12.72 3.86 -9.67
CA LEU A 12 11.98 3.01 -8.74
C LEU A 12 10.52 2.84 -9.18
N PRO A 13 9.92 1.65 -8.94
CA PRO A 13 8.47 1.46 -9.02
C PRO A 13 7.70 2.51 -8.23
N ARG A 14 6.52 2.87 -8.73
CA ARG A 14 5.63 3.86 -8.10
C ARG A 14 4.81 3.18 -6.99
N GLY A 15 4.94 3.66 -5.77
CA GLY A 15 4.12 3.24 -4.63
C GLY A 15 2.88 4.12 -4.51
N GLU A 16 1.74 3.61 -4.98
CA GLU A 16 0.46 4.31 -5.01
C GLU A 16 -0.49 3.77 -3.95
N PHE A 17 -0.68 4.52 -2.86
CA PHE A 17 -1.54 4.12 -1.74
C PHE A 17 -2.95 4.66 -1.96
N ALA A 18 -3.84 3.84 -2.51
CA ALA A 18 -5.16 4.23 -3.02
C ALA A 18 -5.11 5.23 -4.20
N PHE A 19 -6.28 5.62 -4.72
CA PHE A 19 -6.40 6.62 -5.79
C PHE A 19 -6.09 8.03 -5.30
N PRO A 20 -5.67 8.97 -6.19
CA PRO A 20 -5.45 10.36 -5.82
C PRO A 20 -6.65 10.96 -5.09
N GLY A 21 -6.41 11.56 -3.94
CA GLY A 21 -7.46 12.15 -3.12
C GLY A 21 -7.17 12.13 -1.62
N PRO A 22 -8.15 12.55 -0.79
CA PRO A 22 -7.96 12.66 0.65
C PRO A 22 -7.55 11.35 1.33
N LEU A 23 -7.95 10.19 0.78
CA LEU A 23 -7.54 8.89 1.29
C LEU A 23 -6.05 8.65 1.08
N ARG A 24 -5.53 8.82 -0.14
CA ARG A 24 -4.10 8.67 -0.42
C ARG A 24 -3.26 9.59 0.45
N ASP A 25 -3.64 10.87 0.56
CA ASP A 25 -2.92 11.81 1.43
C ASP A 25 -2.90 11.40 2.90
N GLY A 26 -4.01 10.85 3.40
CA GLY A 26 -4.09 10.28 4.74
C GLY A 26 -3.12 9.09 4.92
N LEU A 27 -3.13 8.16 3.97
CA LEU A 27 -2.26 6.98 3.97
C LEU A 27 -0.79 7.36 3.89
N VAL A 28 -0.44 8.28 2.99
CA VAL A 28 0.94 8.74 2.80
C VAL A 28 1.43 9.49 4.04
N ASN A 29 0.62 10.35 4.65
CA ASN A 29 0.99 10.97 5.93
C ASN A 29 1.22 9.93 7.04
N ALA A 30 0.41 8.88 7.09
CA ALA A 30 0.59 7.76 8.03
C ALA A 30 1.89 6.98 7.79
N ILE A 31 2.34 6.87 6.53
CA ILE A 31 3.67 6.31 6.21
C ILE A 31 4.76 7.23 6.74
N LEU A 32 4.68 8.52 6.41
CA LEU A 32 5.70 9.52 6.78
C LEU A 32 5.87 9.68 8.30
N ASN A 33 4.79 9.52 9.07
CA ASN A 33 4.83 9.61 10.53
C ASN A 33 5.10 8.24 11.22
N GLY A 34 5.20 7.15 10.43
CA GLY A 34 5.51 5.81 10.89
C GLY A 34 4.35 5.02 11.51
N THR A 35 3.11 5.51 11.44
CA THR A 35 1.93 4.75 11.93
C THR A 35 1.47 3.71 10.93
N LYS A 36 1.67 3.92 9.62
CA LYS A 36 1.44 2.92 8.57
C LYS A 36 2.76 2.24 8.18
N THR A 37 2.83 0.94 8.45
CA THR A 37 3.97 0.06 8.18
C THR A 37 3.57 -1.22 7.46
N ALA A 38 2.29 -1.30 7.07
CA ALA A 38 1.70 -2.40 6.35
C ALA A 38 0.73 -1.88 5.28
N THR A 39 0.52 -2.68 4.24
CA THR A 39 -0.49 -2.45 3.20
C THR A 39 -1.04 -3.78 2.70
N ALA A 40 -2.24 -3.73 2.13
CA ALA A 40 -2.87 -4.87 1.50
C ALA A 40 -3.36 -4.57 0.08
N SER A 41 -3.35 -5.60 -0.76
CA SER A 41 -3.92 -5.63 -2.11
C SER A 41 -4.60 -6.98 -2.35
N LEU A 42 -5.47 -7.07 -3.34
CA LEU A 42 -6.03 -8.35 -3.78
C LEU A 42 -5.00 -9.08 -4.62
N LEU A 43 -4.86 -10.40 -4.43
CA LEU A 43 -3.99 -11.22 -5.30
C LEU A 43 -4.40 -11.11 -6.78
N ALA A 44 -5.69 -10.86 -7.05
CA ALA A 44 -6.23 -10.65 -8.39
C ALA A 44 -5.66 -9.41 -9.13
N GLU A 45 -4.99 -8.49 -8.42
CA GLU A 45 -4.30 -7.35 -9.02
C GLU A 45 -2.97 -7.75 -9.69
N TYR A 46 -2.46 -8.95 -9.38
CA TYR A 46 -1.16 -9.44 -9.84
C TYR A 46 -1.28 -10.43 -11.00
N PRO A 47 -0.22 -10.63 -11.80
CA PRO A 47 -0.20 -11.65 -12.83
C PRO A 47 -0.27 -13.07 -12.22
N ASN A 48 -0.73 -14.04 -13.02
CA ASN A 48 -0.93 -15.43 -12.56
C ASN A 48 0.34 -16.12 -12.04
N ASP A 49 1.53 -15.65 -12.43
CA ASP A 49 2.83 -16.16 -12.02
C ASP A 49 3.47 -15.33 -10.90
N TYR A 50 2.70 -14.48 -10.22
CA TYR A 50 3.16 -13.66 -9.09
C TYR A 50 3.77 -14.52 -7.97
N GLN A 51 4.93 -14.08 -7.48
CA GLN A 51 5.68 -14.74 -6.42
C GLN A 51 5.93 -13.74 -5.28
N PRO A 52 5.13 -13.78 -4.20
CA PRO A 52 5.20 -12.79 -3.11
C PRO A 52 6.60 -12.60 -2.51
N HIS A 53 7.37 -13.67 -2.43
CA HIS A 53 8.72 -13.65 -1.85
C HIS A 53 9.76 -12.90 -2.71
N GLU A 54 9.47 -12.65 -4.00
CA GLU A 54 10.36 -11.89 -4.88
C GLU A 54 10.29 -10.36 -4.59
N GLU A 55 9.23 -9.90 -3.93
CA GLU A 55 9.05 -8.50 -3.53
C GLU A 55 9.83 -8.13 -2.25
N VAL A 56 10.34 -9.12 -1.50
CA VAL A 56 11.10 -8.83 -0.27
C VAL A 56 12.39 -8.08 -0.63
N GLU A 57 12.68 -7.00 0.11
CA GLU A 57 13.73 -6.01 -0.16
C GLU A 57 13.50 -5.07 -1.36
N ALA A 58 12.38 -5.21 -2.08
CA ALA A 58 12.01 -4.29 -3.16
C ALA A 58 11.81 -2.87 -2.62
N LEU A 59 12.12 -1.89 -3.48
CA LEU A 59 11.99 -0.47 -3.18
C LEU A 59 10.84 0.12 -3.99
N GLU A 60 10.05 1.00 -3.36
CA GLU A 60 8.95 1.70 -4.01
C GLU A 60 9.01 3.19 -3.67
N ALA A 61 8.89 4.05 -4.68
CA ALA A 61 8.81 5.49 -4.53
C ALA A 61 7.36 5.89 -4.22
N VAL A 62 7.08 6.24 -2.97
CA VAL A 62 5.73 6.59 -2.50
C VAL A 62 5.33 7.95 -3.02
N LEU A 63 4.12 8.03 -3.57
CA LEU A 63 3.58 9.23 -4.19
C LEU A 63 2.47 9.87 -3.36
N ASP A 64 2.44 11.20 -3.33
CA ASP A 64 1.25 11.93 -2.90
C ASP A 64 0.16 11.93 -4.00
N SER A 65 -0.95 12.62 -3.76
CA SER A 65 -2.04 12.71 -4.73
C SER A 65 -1.72 13.56 -5.96
N HIS A 66 -0.63 14.34 -5.94
CA HIS A 66 -0.16 15.16 -7.06
C HIS A 66 0.97 14.48 -7.84
N ASP A 67 1.20 13.19 -7.63
CA ASP A 67 2.28 12.39 -8.23
C ASP A 67 3.70 12.83 -7.83
N ASN A 68 3.85 13.62 -6.75
CA ASN A 68 5.16 13.95 -6.22
C ASN A 68 5.70 12.77 -5.40
N VAL A 69 6.98 12.41 -5.58
CA VAL A 69 7.63 11.42 -4.71
C VAL A 69 7.94 12.04 -3.35
N VAL A 70 7.43 11.43 -2.29
CA VAL A 70 7.57 11.95 -0.92
C VAL A 70 8.51 11.15 -0.04
N CYS A 71 8.66 9.84 -0.29
CA CYS A 71 9.64 8.98 0.37
C CYS A 71 9.86 7.71 -0.45
N VAL A 72 10.80 6.87 0.00
CA VAL A 72 10.97 5.51 -0.52
C VAL A 72 10.73 4.53 0.61
N ILE A 73 9.95 3.48 0.35
CA ILE A 73 9.76 2.36 1.26
C ILE A 73 10.51 1.13 0.75
N ARG A 74 10.87 0.26 1.69
CA ARG A 74 11.44 -1.06 1.45
C ARG A 74 10.50 -2.12 2.00
N THR A 75 10.14 -3.08 1.17
CA THR A 75 9.38 -4.26 1.59
C THR A 75 10.20 -5.15 2.51
N ALA A 76 9.65 -5.43 3.69
CA ALA A 76 10.27 -6.24 4.73
C ALA A 76 9.71 -7.67 4.78
N ASP A 77 8.43 -7.85 4.46
CA ASP A 77 7.75 -9.15 4.43
C ASP A 77 6.53 -9.08 3.52
N VAL A 78 6.19 -10.19 2.86
CA VAL A 78 4.98 -10.33 2.05
C VAL A 78 4.37 -11.71 2.28
N GLN A 79 3.07 -11.73 2.56
CA GLN A 79 2.31 -12.95 2.79
C GLN A 79 1.00 -12.91 2.03
N VAL A 80 0.59 -14.05 1.46
CA VAL A 80 -0.76 -14.21 0.91
C VAL A 80 -1.58 -14.99 1.92
N CYS A 81 -2.73 -14.44 2.28
CA CYS A 81 -3.70 -15.10 3.16
C CYS A 81 -5.12 -14.87 2.65
N ARG A 82 -6.06 -15.63 3.19
CA ARG A 82 -7.48 -15.38 2.92
C ARG A 82 -7.91 -14.10 3.62
N LEU A 83 -8.87 -13.39 3.05
CA LEU A 83 -9.41 -12.15 3.62
C LEU A 83 -9.89 -12.34 5.06
N ALA A 84 -10.47 -13.50 5.38
CA ALA A 84 -10.91 -13.85 6.73
C ALA A 84 -9.77 -14.13 7.73
N ASP A 85 -8.55 -14.36 7.24
CA ASP A 85 -7.39 -14.72 8.06
C ASP A 85 -6.43 -13.53 8.28
N VAL A 86 -6.75 -12.33 7.76
CA VAL A 86 -6.00 -11.11 8.04
C VAL A 86 -6.04 -10.81 9.54
N SER A 87 -4.87 -10.63 10.14
CA SER A 87 -4.75 -10.48 11.59
C SER A 87 -5.01 -9.05 12.05
N ASP A 88 -5.45 -8.89 13.30
CA ASP A 88 -5.54 -7.58 13.96
C ASP A 88 -4.20 -6.83 13.93
N GLU A 89 -3.09 -7.56 14.04
CA GLU A 89 -1.74 -6.98 13.97
C GLU A 89 -1.45 -6.36 12.60
N HIS A 90 -1.91 -6.97 11.50
CA HIS A 90 -1.79 -6.41 10.16
C HIS A 90 -2.71 -5.20 10.01
N ALA A 91 -3.97 -5.35 10.40
CA ALA A 91 -4.98 -4.30 10.37
C ALA A 91 -4.55 -3.02 11.11
N ILE A 92 -4.02 -3.15 12.33
CA ILE A 92 -3.54 -2.01 13.11
C ILE A 92 -2.33 -1.34 12.45
N ALA A 93 -1.43 -2.14 11.86
CA ALA A 93 -0.23 -1.63 11.24
C ALA A 93 -0.45 -0.96 9.88
N GLU A 94 -1.63 -1.12 9.28
CA GLU A 94 -2.07 -0.32 8.14
C GLU A 94 -2.24 1.16 8.50
N GLY A 95 -2.24 1.50 9.80
CA GLY A 95 -2.10 2.88 10.27
C GLY A 95 -3.30 3.79 9.99
N GLU A 96 -4.40 3.23 9.49
CA GLU A 96 -5.64 3.93 9.12
C GLU A 96 -6.58 4.19 10.31
N GLY A 97 -6.20 3.74 11.51
CA GLY A 97 -6.99 3.89 12.73
C GLY A 97 -7.94 2.73 13.03
N TYR A 98 -7.80 1.61 12.33
CA TYR A 98 -8.53 0.38 12.65
C TYR A 98 -8.16 -0.15 14.03
N THR A 99 -9.15 -0.58 14.78
CA THR A 99 -8.94 -1.21 16.09
C THR A 99 -8.75 -2.73 16.00
N ASP A 100 -9.28 -3.35 14.94
CA ASP A 100 -9.19 -4.79 14.66
C ASP A 100 -9.35 -5.11 13.16
N ALA A 101 -9.19 -6.38 12.81
CA ALA A 101 -9.32 -6.89 11.44
C ALA A 101 -10.76 -6.77 10.89
N GLY A 102 -11.78 -6.69 11.74
CA GLY A 102 -13.17 -6.52 11.32
C GLY A 102 -13.43 -5.12 10.76
N GLU A 103 -12.95 -4.08 11.45
CA GLU A 103 -13.01 -2.70 10.96
C GLU A 103 -12.18 -2.51 9.69
N TRP A 104 -10.97 -3.07 9.68
CA TRP A 104 -10.08 -3.07 8.51
C TRP A 104 -10.77 -3.70 7.30
N ARG A 105 -11.39 -4.87 7.47
CA ARG A 105 -12.09 -5.57 6.40
C ARG A 105 -13.23 -4.74 5.84
N ALA A 106 -14.03 -4.12 6.70
CA ALA A 106 -15.13 -3.27 6.26
C ALA A 106 -14.65 -2.05 5.44
N GLY A 107 -13.49 -1.48 5.80
CA GLY A 107 -12.84 -0.40 5.04
C GLY A 107 -12.35 -0.87 3.66
N HIS A 108 -11.60 -1.98 3.63
CA HIS A 108 -11.03 -2.54 2.41
C HIS A 108 -12.10 -3.04 1.44
N GLU A 109 -13.11 -3.73 1.95
CA GLU A 109 -14.27 -4.16 1.16
C GLU A 109 -15.06 -3.00 0.56
N ARG A 110 -15.08 -1.82 1.21
CA ARG A 110 -15.66 -0.61 0.63
C ARG A 110 -14.79 -0.05 -0.48
N TYR A 111 -13.46 -0.04 -0.28
CA TYR A 111 -12.50 0.41 -1.28
C TYR A 111 -12.53 -0.49 -2.53
N TRP A 112 -12.43 -1.81 -2.37
CA TRP A 112 -12.44 -2.75 -3.49
C TRP A 112 -13.78 -2.85 -4.23
N ARG A 113 -14.87 -2.34 -3.64
CA ARG A 113 -16.18 -2.22 -4.31
C ARG A 113 -16.48 -0.79 -4.77
N SER A 114 -15.53 0.14 -4.67
CA SER A 114 -15.72 1.50 -5.17
C SER A 114 -15.80 1.51 -6.71
N PRO A 115 -16.50 2.49 -7.31
CA PRO A 115 -16.55 2.63 -8.77
C PRO A 115 -15.15 2.69 -9.41
N GLU A 116 -14.22 3.42 -8.80
CA GLU A 116 -12.85 3.59 -9.29
C GLU A 116 -12.07 2.27 -9.30
N PHE A 117 -12.20 1.45 -8.25
CA PHE A 117 -11.51 0.15 -8.20
C PHE A 117 -12.15 -0.88 -9.14
N VAL A 118 -13.48 -0.85 -9.25
CA VAL A 118 -14.22 -1.69 -10.21
C VAL A 118 -13.88 -1.29 -11.65
N GLU A 119 -13.65 -0.02 -11.95
CA GLU A 119 -13.16 0.43 -13.26
C GLU A 119 -11.72 -0.04 -13.51
N TYR A 120 -10.88 -0.07 -12.46
CA TYR A 120 -9.48 -0.46 -12.53
C TYR A 120 -9.28 -1.96 -12.85
N ILE A 121 -9.92 -2.88 -12.11
CA ILE A 121 -9.71 -4.33 -12.31
C ILE A 121 -10.97 -5.12 -12.67
N GLY A 122 -12.14 -4.50 -12.64
CA GLY A 122 -13.43 -5.18 -12.79
C GLY A 122 -14.11 -5.50 -11.45
N ALA A 123 -15.40 -5.82 -11.51
CA ALA A 123 -16.16 -6.21 -10.33
C ALA A 123 -15.78 -7.64 -9.88
N LEU A 124 -15.47 -7.79 -8.60
CA LEU A 124 -15.15 -9.07 -7.97
C LEU A 124 -16.21 -9.43 -6.92
N ASP A 125 -16.48 -10.73 -6.81
CA ASP A 125 -17.28 -11.28 -5.71
C ASP A 125 -16.36 -11.51 -4.51
N ILE A 126 -16.23 -10.49 -3.66
CA ILE A 126 -15.32 -10.52 -2.50
C ILE A 126 -16.01 -11.23 -1.34
N ASP A 127 -15.37 -12.30 -0.88
CA ASP A 127 -15.81 -13.18 0.21
C ASP A 127 -14.65 -13.56 1.17
N ASP A 128 -14.91 -14.47 2.09
CA ASP A 128 -13.94 -14.90 3.11
C ASP A 128 -12.69 -15.58 2.54
N ASP A 129 -12.81 -16.24 1.39
CA ASP A 129 -11.74 -17.02 0.77
C ASP A 129 -10.95 -16.19 -0.27
N THR A 130 -11.36 -14.94 -0.51
CA THR A 130 -10.64 -13.99 -1.36
C THR A 130 -9.19 -13.84 -0.90
N GLU A 131 -8.23 -14.03 -1.81
CA GLU A 131 -6.80 -13.96 -1.48
C GLU A 131 -6.30 -12.50 -1.43
N VAL A 132 -5.67 -12.16 -0.31
CA VAL A 132 -5.11 -10.85 -0.01
C VAL A 132 -3.60 -10.97 0.12
N VAL A 133 -2.88 -10.09 -0.56
CA VAL A 133 -1.44 -9.90 -0.40
C VAL A 133 -1.23 -8.88 0.71
N CYS A 134 -0.70 -9.33 1.84
CA CYS A 134 -0.35 -8.51 2.99
C CYS A 134 1.16 -8.21 2.97
N GLN A 135 1.52 -6.94 2.84
CA GLN A 135 2.90 -6.46 2.81
C GLN A 135 3.24 -5.69 4.09
N ARG A 136 4.47 -5.88 4.60
CA ARG A 136 5.11 -5.06 5.62
C ARG A 136 6.25 -4.29 5.00
N PHE A 137 6.47 -3.06 5.44
CA PHE A 137 7.55 -2.23 4.92
C PHE A 137 8.11 -1.27 5.97
N THR A 138 9.26 -0.69 5.63
CA THR A 138 9.90 0.39 6.38
C THR A 138 10.28 1.53 5.44
N VAL A 139 10.23 2.77 5.90
CA VAL A 139 10.80 3.91 5.15
C VAL A 139 12.32 3.74 5.06
N ASP A 140 12.89 3.83 3.85
CA ASP A 140 14.31 3.65 3.61
C ASP A 140 15.07 4.99 3.78
N GLU A 141 15.82 5.10 4.88
CA GLU A 141 16.51 6.33 5.30
C GLU A 141 17.63 6.79 4.34
N ARG A 142 17.98 5.99 3.32
CA ARG A 142 18.98 6.39 2.31
C ARG A 142 18.41 7.40 1.31
N TYR A 143 17.08 7.55 1.28
CA TYR A 143 16.36 8.47 0.41
C TYR A 143 15.80 9.68 1.18
N PRO A 144 15.68 10.86 0.54
CA PRO A 144 15.09 12.02 1.17
C PRO A 144 13.59 11.81 1.43
N ILE A 145 13.11 12.46 2.49
CA ILE A 145 11.69 12.60 2.80
C ILE A 145 11.26 14.04 2.51
N SER A 146 10.12 14.17 1.85
CA SER A 146 9.46 15.46 1.56
C SER A 146 8.06 15.48 2.19
N PRO A 147 7.55 16.64 2.60
CA PRO A 147 6.14 16.78 2.97
C PRO A 147 5.25 16.54 1.76
N ILE A 148 4.02 16.06 1.98
CA ILE A 148 3.01 15.95 0.92
C ILE A 148 2.50 17.35 0.51
N GLU A 149 2.08 17.50 -0.73
CA GLU A 149 1.19 18.59 -1.14
C GLU A 149 -0.27 18.22 -0.79
N PRO A 150 -0.97 18.99 0.07
CA PRO A 150 -2.34 18.65 0.45
C PRO A 150 -3.29 18.67 -0.74
N TRP A 151 -4.11 17.64 -0.87
CA TRP A 151 -5.12 17.51 -1.89
C TRP A 151 -6.24 18.53 -1.70
N ASP A 152 -6.14 19.65 -2.40
CA ASP A 152 -7.22 20.61 -2.54
C ASP A 152 -8.27 20.01 -3.48
N SER A 153 -9.42 19.62 -2.92
CA SER A 153 -10.55 19.00 -3.66
C SER A 153 -11.29 20.00 -4.58
N LEU A 154 -10.60 20.99 -5.13
CA LEU A 154 -11.14 22.05 -5.96
C LEU A 154 -10.63 21.93 -7.40
N VAL A 155 -11.08 20.88 -8.09
CA VAL A 155 -11.32 20.86 -9.54
C VAL A 155 -12.50 19.94 -9.84
#